data_AF-A0A3D0D491-F1
#
_entry.id   AF-A0A3D0D491-F1
#
_cell.length_a   1.000
_cell.length_b   1.000
_cell.length_c   1.000
_cell.angle_alpha   90.00
_cell.angle_beta   90.00
_cell.angle_gamma   90.00
#
_symmetry.space_group_name_H-M   'P 1'
#
loop_
_entity.id
_entity.type
_entity.pdbx_description
1 polymer ?
#
loop_
_entity_poly.entity_id
_entity_poly.type
_entity_poly.pdbx_seq_one_letter_code
_entity_poly.pdbx_strand_id
1 'polypeptide(L)'
;MTRRKGPAGASLFLATLLWVILAGSAAAQGPGQTPGALPQDALFRASLLLAQALPFIIALGIFAGLYRVRRESARDSAMAGENAVRRHGRADVGLHWLNAAGILIGLGTAAMLLRWVNRVLDTQLLYVLHYVGAALIVYALSNFMTHALVGGHMGLWPKLREIPEALGELVSYLGIFHEPGVFGIRLPRSIGLPIARLFVTFGIRKPKDVGKYLATEKVLSFPIWAILVGLIFISGLVKTLRYAWPIPTTLVGTATWVHDLTAIAVLIWLVAHIAPTTLVPRNWPLLKSMFTTRVSLDYVKAHHPAWYRQLASDEQTTRSFRPAQGLESVSQPTSD
;
A
#
# COMPACT_ATOMS: atom_id res chain seq x y z
N MET A 1 -33.83 -8.31 -15.55
CA MET A 1 -33.20 -7.03 -15.94
C MET A 1 -33.33 -6.04 -14.79
N THR A 2 -32.29 -5.88 -13.97
CA THR A 2 -32.27 -4.93 -12.84
C THR A 2 -31.62 -3.63 -13.29
N ARG A 3 -32.37 -2.52 -13.20
CA ARG A 3 -31.93 -1.17 -13.56
C ARG A 3 -30.76 -0.75 -12.64
N ARG A 4 -29.52 -0.75 -13.13
CA ARG A 4 -28.36 -0.15 -12.44
C ARG A 4 -28.64 1.34 -12.24
N LYS A 5 -28.84 1.77 -10.99
CA LYS A 5 -28.85 3.20 -10.63
C LYS A 5 -27.48 3.78 -10.98
N GLY A 6 -27.46 4.79 -11.84
CA GLY A 6 -26.24 5.51 -12.23
C GLY A 6 -25.59 6.25 -11.06
N PRO A 7 -24.32 6.69 -11.20
CA PRO A 7 -23.45 7.06 -10.09
C PRO A 7 -23.74 8.48 -9.58
N ALA A 8 -24.89 8.69 -8.96
CA ALA A 8 -25.23 9.96 -8.31
C ALA A 8 -24.19 10.36 -7.23
N GLY A 9 -23.52 9.37 -6.61
CA GLY A 9 -22.43 9.60 -5.67
C GLY A 9 -21.14 10.14 -6.30
N ALA A 10 -20.86 9.85 -7.57
CA ALA A 10 -19.65 10.33 -8.24
C ALA A 10 -19.75 11.82 -8.59
N SER A 11 -20.94 12.28 -9.00
CA SER A 11 -21.18 13.68 -9.34
C SER A 11 -21.14 14.57 -8.10
N LEU A 12 -21.69 14.11 -6.97
CA LEU A 12 -21.65 14.84 -5.70
C LEU A 12 -20.21 14.94 -5.17
N PHE A 13 -19.46 13.84 -5.23
CA PHE A 13 -18.06 13.81 -4.82
C PHE A 13 -17.15 14.72 -5.66
N LEU A 14 -17.34 14.74 -6.98
CA LEU A 14 -16.61 15.63 -7.89
C LEU A 14 -16.99 17.10 -7.66
N ALA A 15 -18.26 17.41 -7.36
CA ALA A 15 -18.71 18.76 -7.04
C ALA A 15 -18.13 19.24 -5.69
N THR A 16 -18.09 18.38 -4.66
CA THR A 16 -17.46 18.70 -3.38
C THR A 16 -15.96 18.90 -3.52
N LEU A 17 -15.28 18.06 -4.32
CA LEU A 17 -13.85 18.21 -4.58
C LEU A 17 -13.57 19.53 -5.32
N LEU A 18 -14.32 19.84 -6.38
CA LEU A 18 -14.20 21.12 -7.10
C LEU A 18 -14.45 22.32 -6.18
N TRP A 19 -15.41 22.23 -5.26
CA TRP A 19 -15.70 23.28 -4.29
C TRP A 19 -14.57 23.48 -3.28
N VAL A 20 -13.94 22.40 -2.80
CA VAL A 20 -12.75 22.49 -1.92
C VAL A 20 -11.55 23.13 -2.64
N ILE A 21 -11.37 22.82 -3.93
CA ILE A 21 -10.31 23.42 -4.77
C ILE A 21 -10.54 24.93 -4.98
N LEU A 22 -11.78 25.32 -5.26
CA LEU A 22 -12.16 26.71 -5.47
C LEU A 22 -12.18 27.52 -4.17
N ALA A 23 -12.64 26.94 -3.06
CA ALA A 23 -12.63 27.58 -1.74
C ALA A 23 -11.19 27.75 -1.21
N GLY A 24 -10.31 26.77 -1.43
CA GLY A 24 -8.89 26.87 -1.04
C GLY A 24 -8.11 27.92 -1.82
N SER A 25 -8.47 28.18 -3.08
CA SER A 25 -7.85 29.22 -3.92
C SER A 25 -8.40 30.62 -3.67
N ALA A 26 -9.68 30.74 -3.30
CA ALA A 26 -10.30 32.02 -2.93
C ALA A 26 -9.89 32.49 -1.51
N ALA A 27 -9.73 31.57 -0.56
CA ALA A 27 -9.30 31.90 0.81
C ALA A 27 -7.84 32.42 0.90
N ALA A 28 -7.03 32.17 -0.12
CA ALA A 28 -5.68 32.73 -0.25
C ALA A 28 -5.67 34.23 -0.61
N GLN A 29 -6.83 34.85 -0.87
CA GLN A 29 -6.96 36.25 -1.29
C GLN A 29 -7.92 37.07 -0.39
N GLY A 30 -8.09 36.67 0.88
CA GLY A 30 -8.92 37.43 1.82
C GLY A 30 -8.33 38.81 2.14
N PRO A 31 -9.11 39.91 2.04
CA PRO A 31 -8.64 41.24 2.40
C PRO A 31 -8.59 41.38 3.92
N GLY A 32 -7.46 41.82 4.48
CA GLY A 32 -7.40 42.29 5.86
C GLY A 32 -6.56 41.49 6.86
N GLN A 33 -5.63 40.64 6.42
CA GLN A 33 -4.49 40.29 7.26
C GLN A 33 -3.28 41.08 6.75
N THR A 34 -2.76 42.00 7.56
CA THR A 34 -1.36 42.43 7.44
C THR A 34 -0.51 41.41 8.19
N PRO A 35 0.03 40.38 7.54
CA PRO A 35 1.03 39.53 8.17
C PRO A 35 2.29 40.37 8.36
N GLY A 36 2.96 40.20 9.52
CA GLY A 36 4.40 40.45 9.55
C GLY A 36 4.99 39.74 8.34
N ALA A 37 5.62 40.50 7.44
CA ALA A 37 5.88 40.10 6.06
C ALA A 37 6.34 38.64 5.99
N LEU A 38 5.48 37.75 5.50
CA LEU A 38 5.83 36.35 5.29
C LEU A 38 7.09 36.35 4.42
N PRO A 39 8.18 35.66 4.82
CA PRO A 39 9.43 35.68 4.07
C PRO A 39 9.15 35.30 2.61
N GLN A 40 9.41 36.19 1.66
CA GLN A 40 9.23 35.96 0.21
C GLN A 40 10.39 35.16 -0.38
N ASP A 41 10.99 34.27 0.43
CA ASP A 41 12.15 33.49 0.03
C ASP A 41 11.74 32.33 -0.89
N ALA A 42 12.73 31.71 -1.53
CA ALA A 42 12.47 30.63 -2.47
C ALA A 42 11.81 29.41 -1.78
N LEU A 43 12.02 29.24 -0.47
CA LEU A 43 11.40 28.20 0.36
C LEU A 43 9.91 28.44 0.56
N PHE A 44 9.51 29.68 0.84
CA PHE A 44 8.11 30.08 0.88
C PHE A 44 7.40 29.80 -0.45
N ARG A 45 8.00 30.18 -1.58
CA ARG A 45 7.43 29.93 -2.92
C ARG A 45 7.27 28.42 -3.21
N ALA A 46 8.27 27.61 -2.91
CA ALA A 46 8.20 26.15 -3.09
C ALA A 46 7.09 25.51 -2.22
N SER A 47 6.95 25.99 -0.98
CA SER A 47 5.93 25.51 -0.03
C SER A 47 4.51 25.86 -0.49
N LEU A 48 4.34 27.09 -1.02
CA LEU A 48 3.06 27.56 -1.55
C LEU A 48 2.66 26.79 -2.82
N LEU A 49 3.63 26.49 -3.70
CA LEU A 49 3.39 25.68 -4.91
C LEU A 49 2.89 24.28 -4.57
N LEU A 50 3.48 23.59 -3.58
CA LEU A 50 2.95 22.28 -3.18
C LEU A 50 1.55 22.41 -2.58
N ALA A 51 1.32 23.37 -1.68
CA ALA A 51 0.00 23.57 -1.09
C ALA A 51 -1.08 23.80 -2.15
N GLN A 52 -0.76 24.55 -3.20
CA GLN A 52 -1.64 24.80 -4.35
C GLN A 52 -1.79 23.57 -5.25
N ALA A 53 -0.73 22.79 -5.46
CA ALA A 53 -0.75 21.59 -6.31
C ALA A 53 -1.45 20.39 -5.65
N LEU A 54 -1.47 20.32 -4.32
CA LEU A 54 -2.02 19.22 -3.54
C LEU A 54 -3.44 18.78 -3.98
N PRO A 55 -4.43 19.68 -4.10
CA PRO A 55 -5.76 19.29 -4.59
C PRO A 55 -5.73 18.60 -5.97
N PHE A 56 -4.91 19.10 -6.89
CA PHE A 56 -4.78 18.55 -8.24
C PHE A 56 -4.12 17.18 -8.23
N ILE A 57 -3.11 16.97 -7.36
CA ILE A 57 -2.45 15.68 -7.17
C ILE A 57 -3.43 14.64 -6.61
N ILE A 58 -4.24 15.02 -5.60
CA ILE A 58 -5.28 14.17 -5.03
C ILE A 58 -6.32 13.82 -6.10
N ALA A 59 -6.82 14.82 -6.82
CA ALA A 59 -7.80 14.63 -7.89
C ALA A 59 -7.26 13.69 -8.98
N LEU A 60 -6.02 13.88 -9.41
CA LEU A 60 -5.36 13.02 -10.40
C LEU A 60 -5.26 11.56 -9.90
N GLY A 61 -4.90 11.37 -8.62
CA GLY A 61 -4.88 10.05 -7.99
C GLY A 61 -6.25 9.38 -7.99
N ILE A 62 -7.29 10.12 -7.59
CA ILE A 62 -8.68 9.66 -7.59
C ILE A 62 -9.13 9.26 -9.00
N PHE A 63 -8.93 10.12 -10.01
CA PHE A 63 -9.32 9.83 -11.39
C PHE A 63 -8.61 8.58 -11.93
N ALA A 64 -7.32 8.44 -11.64
CA ALA A 64 -6.56 7.25 -12.02
C ALA A 64 -7.09 5.99 -11.30
N GLY A 65 -7.44 6.08 -10.02
CA GLY A 65 -8.06 4.98 -9.26
C GLY A 65 -9.41 4.56 -9.83
N LEU A 66 -10.30 5.50 -10.15
CA LEU A 66 -11.59 5.23 -10.79
C LEU A 66 -11.43 4.59 -12.17
N TYR A 67 -10.48 5.09 -12.97
CA TYR A 67 -10.17 4.52 -14.27
C TYR A 67 -9.74 3.05 -14.16
N ARG A 68 -8.94 2.72 -13.14
CA ARG A 68 -8.54 1.34 -12.86
C ARG A 68 -9.71 0.45 -12.49
N VAL A 69 -10.59 0.87 -11.56
CA VAL A 69 -11.78 0.09 -11.18
C VAL A 69 -12.61 -0.27 -12.42
N ARG A 70 -12.77 0.67 -13.35
CA ARG A 70 -13.49 0.43 -14.62
C ARG A 70 -12.81 -0.60 -15.53
N ARG A 71 -11.48 -0.66 -15.54
CA ARG A 71 -10.71 -1.57 -16.43
C ARG A 71 -10.43 -2.94 -15.81
N GLU A 72 -10.29 -3.05 -14.49
CA GLU A 72 -9.84 -4.28 -13.82
C GLU A 72 -10.97 -5.31 -13.62
N SER A 73 -12.24 -4.87 -13.65
CA SER A 73 -13.45 -5.71 -13.55
C SER A 73 -13.63 -6.77 -14.68
N ALA A 74 -12.68 -6.90 -15.61
CA ALA A 74 -12.75 -7.82 -16.75
C ALA A 74 -11.54 -8.80 -16.86
N ARG A 75 -10.54 -8.78 -15.97
CA ARG A 75 -9.25 -9.47 -16.22
C ARG A 75 -8.60 -10.23 -15.06
N ASP A 76 -9.23 -10.31 -13.88
CA ASP A 76 -8.51 -10.76 -12.67
C ASP A 76 -8.53 -12.28 -12.38
N SER A 77 -9.19 -13.08 -13.21
CA SER A 77 -9.20 -14.54 -13.07
C SER A 77 -8.45 -15.20 -14.22
N ALA A 78 -7.13 -15.21 -14.20
CA ALA A 78 -6.36 -16.06 -15.12
C ALA A 78 -5.09 -16.59 -14.46
N MET A 79 -5.00 -17.92 -14.39
CA MET A 79 -3.73 -18.64 -14.41
C MET A 79 -2.87 -18.03 -15.52
N ALA A 80 -1.68 -17.54 -15.20
CA ALA A 80 -0.83 -16.79 -16.14
C ALA A 80 0.03 -17.74 -16.99
N GLY A 81 -0.56 -18.86 -17.43
CA GLY A 81 0.10 -20.04 -18.01
C GLY A 81 0.03 -21.25 -17.07
N GLU A 82 0.55 -22.40 -17.53
CA GLU A 82 0.43 -23.69 -16.81
C GLU A 82 1.13 -23.71 -15.44
N ASN A 83 2.22 -22.94 -15.26
CA ASN A 83 3.07 -23.03 -14.06
C ASN A 83 3.21 -21.72 -13.26
N ALA A 84 2.44 -20.67 -13.56
CA ALA A 84 2.54 -19.39 -12.85
C ALA A 84 1.19 -18.69 -12.65
N VAL A 85 1.06 -17.99 -11.54
CA VAL A 85 -0.15 -17.25 -11.16
C VAL A 85 0.18 -15.76 -11.01
N ARG A 86 -0.73 -14.91 -11.50
CA ARG A 86 -0.63 -13.47 -11.27
C ARG A 86 -1.00 -13.17 -9.81
N ARG A 87 -0.03 -12.67 -9.05
CA ARG A 87 -0.22 -12.27 -7.64
C ARG A 87 -0.71 -10.83 -7.54
N HIS A 88 -0.14 -9.92 -8.32
CA HIS A 88 -0.39 -8.48 -8.21
C HIS A 88 -0.86 -7.84 -9.51
N GLY A 89 -1.61 -6.75 -9.39
CA GLY A 89 -1.87 -5.82 -10.48
C GLY A 89 -0.57 -5.18 -10.98
N ARG A 90 -0.46 -4.91 -12.29
CA ARG A 90 0.68 -4.13 -12.82
C ARG A 90 0.64 -2.71 -12.27
N ALA A 91 -0.57 -2.15 -12.19
CA ALA A 91 -0.80 -0.84 -11.60
C ALA A 91 -0.54 -0.84 -10.08
N ASP A 92 -0.92 -1.89 -9.35
CA ASP A 92 -0.61 -2.00 -7.92
C ASP A 92 0.89 -2.02 -7.65
N VAL A 93 1.65 -2.81 -8.42
CA VAL A 93 3.11 -2.83 -8.34
C VAL A 93 3.70 -1.45 -8.68
N GLY A 94 3.20 -0.80 -9.74
CA GLY A 94 3.63 0.54 -10.11
C GLY A 94 3.41 1.56 -8.99
N LEU A 95 2.23 1.53 -8.36
CA LEU A 95 1.90 2.42 -7.23
C LEU A 95 2.73 2.11 -5.99
N HIS A 96 3.00 0.83 -5.72
CA HIS A 96 3.91 0.42 -4.65
C HIS A 96 5.29 1.06 -4.83
N TRP A 97 5.89 0.93 -6.03
CA TRP A 97 7.20 1.54 -6.32
C TRP A 97 7.18 3.06 -6.35
N LEU A 98 6.10 3.66 -6.81
CA LEU A 98 5.92 5.10 -6.78
C LEU A 98 5.89 5.63 -5.34
N ASN A 99 5.14 4.95 -4.47
CA ASN A 99 5.09 5.26 -3.05
C ASN A 99 6.46 5.03 -2.37
N ALA A 100 7.14 3.93 -2.70
CA ALA A 100 8.48 3.63 -2.19
C ALA A 100 9.49 4.71 -2.62
N ALA A 101 9.47 5.15 -3.88
CA ALA A 101 10.31 6.23 -4.38
C ALA A 101 10.05 7.53 -3.61
N GLY A 102 8.77 7.88 -3.40
CA GLY A 102 8.39 9.04 -2.60
C GLY A 102 8.92 8.98 -1.15
N ILE A 103 8.81 7.81 -0.50
CA ILE A 103 9.36 7.58 0.84
C ILE A 103 10.88 7.70 0.86
N LEU A 104 11.59 7.12 -0.11
CA LEU A 104 13.06 7.17 -0.18
C LEU A 104 13.56 8.60 -0.41
N ILE A 105 12.90 9.37 -1.29
CA ILE A 105 13.20 10.80 -1.49
C ILE A 105 12.93 11.57 -0.19
N GLY A 106 11.78 11.35 0.44
CA GLY A 106 11.40 12.00 1.69
C GLY A 106 12.38 11.71 2.83
N LEU A 107 12.78 10.45 3.02
CA LEU A 107 13.76 10.03 4.04
C LEU A 107 15.17 10.58 3.75
N GLY A 108 15.63 10.51 2.50
CA GLY A 108 16.95 11.02 2.12
C GLY A 108 17.07 12.53 2.34
N THR A 109 16.04 13.28 1.93
CA THR A 109 15.97 14.72 2.18
C THR A 109 15.81 15.05 3.66
N ALA A 110 14.99 14.29 4.41
CA ALA A 110 14.84 14.45 5.86
C ALA A 110 16.16 14.20 6.61
N ALA A 111 16.91 13.17 6.26
CA ALA A 111 18.22 12.88 6.87
C ALA A 111 19.21 14.03 6.71
N MET A 112 19.19 14.73 5.57
CA MET A 112 20.00 15.94 5.34
C MET A 112 19.48 17.16 6.10
N LEU A 113 18.16 17.36 6.12
CA LEU A 113 17.52 18.50 6.82
C LEU A 113 17.67 18.39 8.34
N LEU A 114 17.58 17.18 8.89
CA LEU A 114 17.79 16.87 10.32
C LEU A 114 19.26 16.68 10.70
N ARG A 115 20.18 16.84 9.74
CA ARG A 115 21.64 16.72 9.92
C ARG A 115 22.08 15.35 10.47
N TRP A 116 21.35 14.27 10.15
CA TRP A 116 21.82 12.91 10.39
C TRP A 116 22.98 12.54 9.47
N VAL A 117 23.04 13.16 8.29
CA VAL A 117 24.12 13.06 7.32
C VAL A 117 24.54 14.45 6.85
N ASN A 118 25.71 14.54 6.23
CA ASN A 118 26.20 15.78 5.63
C ASN A 118 25.23 16.28 4.55
N ARG A 119 24.90 17.57 4.63
CA ARG A 119 24.10 18.24 3.61
C ARG A 119 24.96 18.54 2.39
N VAL A 120 24.72 17.83 1.30
CA VAL A 120 25.46 18.01 0.02
C VAL A 120 24.66 18.80 -1.04
N LEU A 121 23.36 18.97 -0.82
CA LEU A 121 22.47 19.74 -1.68
C LEU A 121 22.11 21.08 -1.02
N ASP A 122 21.83 22.10 -1.81
CA ASP A 122 21.34 23.36 -1.29
C ASP A 122 19.95 23.17 -0.63
N THR A 123 19.63 24.05 0.32
CA THR A 123 18.39 23.95 1.10
C THR A 123 17.15 23.99 0.21
N GLN A 124 17.14 24.84 -0.83
CA GLN A 124 15.98 24.99 -1.70
C GLN A 124 15.72 23.70 -2.48
N LEU A 125 16.74 23.11 -3.09
CA LEU A 125 16.63 21.84 -3.79
C LEU A 125 16.17 20.71 -2.86
N LEU A 126 16.64 20.67 -1.61
CA LEU A 126 16.17 19.69 -0.64
C LEU A 126 14.68 19.78 -0.37
N TYR A 127 14.13 20.97 -0.17
CA TYR A 127 12.70 21.15 0.02
C TYR A 127 11.91 20.81 -1.24
N VAL A 128 12.39 21.19 -2.43
CA VAL A 128 11.76 20.80 -3.70
C VAL A 128 11.70 19.28 -3.83
N LEU A 129 12.80 18.57 -3.61
CA LEU A 129 12.84 17.11 -3.65
C LEU A 129 11.92 16.49 -2.59
N HIS A 130 11.92 17.03 -1.37
CA HIS A 130 11.05 16.55 -0.29
C HIS A 130 9.57 16.66 -0.68
N TYR A 131 9.18 17.78 -1.29
CA TYR A 131 7.83 18.01 -1.79
C TYR A 131 7.47 17.15 -3.00
N VAL A 132 8.42 16.85 -3.89
CA VAL A 132 8.23 15.85 -4.94
C VAL A 132 7.95 14.48 -4.32
N GLY A 133 8.74 14.07 -3.32
CA GLY A 133 8.51 12.82 -2.59
C GLY A 133 7.11 12.76 -1.96
N ALA A 134 6.69 13.85 -1.31
CA ALA A 134 5.34 13.97 -0.74
C ALA A 134 4.24 13.87 -1.82
N ALA A 135 4.41 14.53 -2.97
CA ALA A 135 3.46 14.48 -4.07
C ALA A 135 3.28 13.05 -4.62
N LEU A 136 4.37 12.29 -4.76
CA LEU A 136 4.32 10.88 -5.20
C LEU A 136 3.54 10.00 -4.23
N ILE A 137 3.78 10.17 -2.92
CA ILE A 137 3.05 9.46 -1.85
C ILE A 137 1.56 9.81 -1.93
N VAL A 138 1.20 11.10 -1.95
CA VAL A 138 -0.20 11.54 -1.98
C VAL A 138 -0.95 11.02 -3.21
N TYR A 139 -0.34 11.09 -4.39
CA TYR A 139 -0.91 10.53 -5.60
C TYR A 139 -1.13 9.02 -5.47
N ALA A 140 -0.11 8.29 -5.00
CA ALA A 140 -0.18 6.84 -4.87
C ALA A 140 -1.26 6.40 -3.88
N LEU A 141 -1.37 7.08 -2.73
CA LEU A 141 -2.39 6.80 -1.72
C LEU A 141 -3.79 7.12 -2.24
N SER A 142 -3.98 8.28 -2.88
CA SER A 142 -5.28 8.69 -3.40
C SER A 142 -5.78 7.70 -4.47
N ASN A 143 -4.88 7.23 -5.33
CA ASN A 143 -5.17 6.18 -6.32
C ASN A 143 -5.51 4.84 -5.66
N PHE A 144 -4.65 4.36 -4.76
CA PHE A 144 -4.84 3.08 -4.07
C PHE A 144 -6.13 3.06 -3.24
N MET A 145 -6.40 4.11 -2.46
CA MET A 145 -7.62 4.24 -1.66
C MET A 145 -8.87 4.25 -2.53
N THR A 146 -8.86 5.02 -3.62
CA THR A 146 -10.00 5.06 -4.55
C THR A 146 -10.24 3.69 -5.17
N HIS A 147 -9.18 3.01 -5.61
CA HIS A 147 -9.29 1.66 -6.18
C HIS A 147 -9.82 0.64 -5.15
N ALA A 148 -9.29 0.66 -3.92
CA ALA A 148 -9.67 -0.27 -2.87
C ALA A 148 -11.11 -0.05 -2.39
N LEU A 149 -11.51 1.20 -2.16
CA LEU A 149 -12.83 1.55 -1.62
C LEU A 149 -13.94 1.40 -2.67
N VAL A 150 -13.70 1.83 -3.91
CA VAL A 150 -14.71 1.78 -4.98
C VAL A 150 -14.76 0.41 -5.65
N GLY A 151 -13.60 -0.23 -5.85
CA GLY A 151 -13.50 -1.55 -6.48
C GLY A 151 -13.78 -2.71 -5.51
N GLY A 152 -13.87 -2.47 -4.21
CA GLY A 152 -14.12 -3.51 -3.20
C GLY A 152 -12.93 -4.47 -2.98
N HIS A 153 -11.73 -4.13 -3.47
CA HIS A 153 -10.53 -4.95 -3.34
C HIS A 153 -9.89 -4.85 -1.95
N MET A 154 -10.60 -5.30 -0.92
CA MET A 154 -10.21 -5.22 0.50
C MET A 154 -9.34 -6.40 0.97
N GLY A 155 -8.57 -7.03 0.08
CA GLY A 155 -7.81 -8.25 0.39
C GLY A 155 -6.72 -8.08 1.47
N LEU A 156 -6.24 -6.86 1.67
CA LEU A 156 -5.25 -6.47 2.69
C LEU A 156 -5.89 -5.91 3.97
N TRP A 157 -7.22 -5.80 4.03
CA TRP A 157 -7.88 -5.17 5.17
C TRP A 157 -7.69 -6.01 6.44
N PRO A 158 -7.28 -5.41 7.56
CA PRO A 158 -7.08 -6.13 8.80
C PRO A 158 -8.39 -6.74 9.27
N LYS A 159 -8.35 -8.03 9.60
CA LYS A 159 -9.46 -8.72 10.27
C LYS A 159 -8.98 -9.07 11.67
N LEU A 160 -9.65 -8.55 12.70
CA LEU A 160 -9.23 -8.74 14.10
C LEU A 160 -9.09 -10.23 14.49
N ARG A 161 -9.92 -11.10 13.87
CA ARG A 161 -9.84 -12.55 14.06
C ARG A 161 -8.54 -13.19 13.55
N GLU A 162 -7.79 -12.52 12.68
CA GLU A 162 -6.51 -13.01 12.13
C GLU A 162 -5.31 -12.59 13.00
N ILE A 163 -5.51 -11.86 14.11
CA ILE A 163 -4.43 -11.47 15.05
C ILE A 163 -3.67 -12.70 15.61
N PRO A 164 -4.33 -13.76 16.11
CA PRO A 164 -3.61 -14.92 16.65
C PRO A 164 -2.76 -15.64 15.59
N GLU A 165 -3.23 -15.66 14.33
CA GLU A 165 -2.47 -16.21 13.20
C GLU A 165 -1.26 -15.35 12.85
N ALA A 166 -1.40 -14.01 12.86
CA ALA A 166 -0.29 -13.09 12.62
C ALA A 166 0.81 -13.20 13.69
N LEU A 167 0.42 -13.36 14.95
CA LEU A 167 1.36 -13.63 16.05
C LEU A 167 2.01 -15.01 15.91
N GLY A 168 1.24 -16.02 15.51
CA GLY A 168 1.75 -17.37 15.28
C GLY A 168 2.78 -17.42 14.16
N GLU A 169 2.58 -16.62 13.11
CA GLU A 169 3.51 -16.46 12.01
C GLU A 169 4.82 -15.79 12.46
N LEU A 170 4.76 -14.69 13.22
CA LEU A 170 5.95 -14.05 13.79
C LEU A 170 6.74 -15.00 14.71
N VAL A 171 6.05 -15.71 15.59
CA VAL A 171 6.65 -16.70 16.50
C VAL A 171 7.27 -17.86 15.71
N SER A 172 6.67 -18.25 14.57
CA SER A 172 7.22 -19.29 13.70
C SER A 172 8.55 -18.90 13.08
N TYR A 173 8.77 -17.62 12.78
CA TYR A 173 10.05 -17.14 12.27
C TYR A 173 11.20 -17.30 13.28
N LEU A 174 10.90 -17.35 14.57
CA LEU A 174 11.86 -17.61 15.64
C LEU A 174 12.17 -19.10 15.87
N GLY A 175 11.52 -20.02 15.15
CA GLY A 175 11.75 -21.46 15.29
C GLY A 175 11.22 -22.07 16.60
N ILE A 176 10.29 -21.38 17.27
CA ILE A 176 9.72 -21.77 18.58
C ILE A 176 8.86 -23.03 18.49
N PHE A 177 8.16 -23.24 17.36
CA PHE A 177 7.27 -24.40 17.15
C PHE A 177 8.00 -25.69 16.72
N HIS A 178 9.25 -25.89 17.13
CA HIS A 178 10.07 -27.08 16.79
C HIS A 178 10.33 -27.33 15.31
N GLU A 179 10.13 -26.30 14.49
CA GLU A 179 10.44 -26.28 13.07
C GLU A 179 11.59 -25.31 12.81
N PRO A 180 12.35 -25.49 11.71
CA PRO A 180 13.38 -24.52 11.34
C PRO A 180 12.75 -23.14 11.15
N GLY A 181 13.19 -22.17 11.95
CA GLY A 181 12.83 -20.76 11.81
C GLY A 181 13.46 -20.13 10.56
N VAL A 182 13.43 -18.79 10.47
CA VAL A 182 13.88 -18.01 9.28
C VAL A 182 15.29 -18.35 8.82
N PHE A 183 16.19 -18.69 9.74
CA PHE A 183 17.59 -19.02 9.46
C PHE A 183 17.91 -20.52 9.61
N GLY A 184 16.90 -21.39 9.58
CA GLY A 184 17.08 -22.82 9.84
C GLY A 184 17.33 -23.15 11.32
N ILE A 185 17.42 -22.13 12.19
CA ILE A 185 17.62 -22.26 13.62
C ILE A 185 16.36 -22.90 14.23
N ARG A 186 16.55 -24.00 14.96
CA ARG A 186 15.50 -24.70 15.70
C ARG A 186 15.78 -24.54 17.19
N LEU A 187 14.79 -24.08 17.94
CA LEU A 187 14.95 -24.02 19.39
C LEU A 187 15.06 -25.45 19.97
N PRO A 188 15.98 -25.69 20.93
CA PRO A 188 16.06 -26.98 21.63
C PRO A 188 14.72 -27.41 22.22
N ARG A 189 14.42 -28.71 22.22
CA ARG A 189 13.16 -29.27 22.74
C ARG A 189 12.84 -28.88 24.16
N SER A 190 13.85 -28.80 25.02
CA SER A 190 13.72 -28.37 26.41
C SER A 190 13.17 -26.97 26.57
N ILE A 191 13.47 -26.05 25.65
CA ILE A 191 13.10 -24.62 25.74
C ILE A 191 11.88 -24.33 24.86
N GLY A 192 11.86 -24.83 23.62
CA GLY A 192 10.82 -24.49 22.66
C GLY A 192 9.46 -25.11 22.98
N LEU A 193 9.40 -26.33 23.55
CA LEU A 193 8.12 -27.01 23.81
C LEU A 193 7.30 -26.31 24.91
N PRO A 194 7.87 -25.94 26.07
CA PRO A 194 7.16 -25.14 27.07
C PRO A 194 6.63 -23.82 26.51
N ILE A 195 7.47 -23.10 25.76
CA ILE A 195 7.11 -21.80 25.18
C ILE A 195 6.03 -21.97 24.10
N ALA A 196 6.16 -22.96 23.22
CA ALA A 196 5.17 -23.27 22.20
C ALA A 196 3.82 -23.67 22.82
N ARG A 197 3.82 -24.48 23.89
CA ARG A 197 2.59 -24.82 24.62
C ARG A 197 1.93 -23.58 25.21
N LEU A 198 2.70 -22.67 25.80
CA LEU A 198 2.19 -21.40 26.30
C LEU A 198 1.49 -20.60 25.20
N PHE A 199 2.14 -20.41 24.05
CA PHE A 199 1.55 -19.72 22.90
C PHE A 199 0.26 -20.40 22.41
N VAL A 200 0.26 -21.73 22.30
CA VAL A 200 -0.90 -22.52 21.86
C VAL A 200 -2.08 -22.36 22.83
N THR A 201 -1.83 -22.28 24.14
CA THR A 201 -2.87 -22.02 25.15
C THR A 201 -3.54 -20.66 24.95
N PHE A 202 -2.79 -19.63 24.54
CA PHE A 202 -3.33 -18.32 24.18
C PHE A 202 -3.87 -18.25 22.74
N GLY A 203 -4.04 -19.39 22.06
CA GLY A 203 -4.57 -19.45 20.69
C GLY A 203 -3.58 -19.06 19.60
N ILE A 204 -2.32 -18.80 19.93
CA ILE A 204 -1.25 -18.46 18.99
C ILE A 204 -0.67 -19.75 18.42
N ARG A 205 -1.00 -20.04 17.16
CA ARG A 205 -0.63 -21.28 16.47
C ARG A 205 -0.03 -20.96 15.12
N LYS A 206 0.85 -21.84 14.63
CA LYS A 206 1.33 -21.78 13.25
C LYS A 206 0.13 -21.74 12.29
N PRO A 207 0.05 -20.75 11.38
CA PRO A 207 -1.01 -20.71 10.39
C PRO A 207 -0.96 -21.96 9.50
N LYS A 208 -2.05 -22.75 9.50
CA LYS A 208 -2.18 -23.92 8.63
C LYS A 208 -2.79 -23.58 7.28
N ASP A 209 -3.60 -22.52 7.23
CA ASP A 209 -4.38 -22.18 6.06
C ASP A 209 -4.07 -20.76 5.55
N VAL A 210 -2.91 -20.63 4.94
CA VAL A 210 -2.40 -19.33 4.48
C VAL A 210 -3.10 -18.92 3.17
N GLY A 211 -3.76 -17.76 3.21
CA GLY A 211 -4.41 -17.14 2.06
C GLY A 211 -3.43 -16.40 1.14
N LYS A 212 -3.96 -15.61 0.19
CA LYS A 212 -3.16 -14.86 -0.78
C LYS A 212 -2.16 -13.93 -0.08
N TYR A 213 -2.63 -13.22 0.94
CA TYR A 213 -1.80 -12.41 1.83
C TYR A 213 -1.70 -13.08 3.20
N LEU A 214 -0.52 -12.98 3.80
CA LEU A 214 -0.17 -13.47 5.13
C LEU A 214 -0.98 -12.72 6.20
N ALA A 215 -1.19 -13.37 7.35
CA ALA A 215 -1.88 -12.72 8.46
C ALA A 215 -1.05 -11.54 8.99
N THR A 216 0.28 -11.70 9.05
CA THR A 216 1.22 -10.62 9.36
C THR A 216 1.14 -9.47 8.35
N GLU A 217 0.96 -9.75 7.05
CA GLU A 217 0.80 -8.70 6.03
C GLU A 217 -0.46 -7.85 6.28
N LYS A 218 -1.59 -8.49 6.61
CA LYS A 218 -2.88 -7.79 6.79
C LYS A 218 -3.04 -7.09 8.13
N VAL A 219 -2.51 -7.67 9.20
CA VAL A 219 -2.77 -7.21 10.58
C VAL A 219 -1.63 -6.35 11.13
N LEU A 220 -0.41 -6.55 10.63
CA LEU A 220 0.76 -5.79 11.07
C LEU A 220 1.32 -4.90 9.95
N SER A 221 1.71 -5.49 8.82
CA SER A 221 2.38 -4.75 7.75
C SER A 221 1.55 -3.59 7.23
N PHE A 222 0.35 -3.89 6.71
CA PHE A 222 -0.52 -2.91 6.08
C PHE A 222 -1.03 -1.84 7.07
N PRO A 223 -1.55 -2.17 8.27
CA PRO A 223 -2.04 -1.15 9.21
C PRO A 223 -0.95 -0.23 9.73
N ILE A 224 0.25 -0.75 10.03
CA ILE A 224 1.36 0.10 10.49
C ILE A 224 1.79 1.05 9.37
N TRP A 225 1.92 0.58 8.12
CA TRP A 225 2.15 1.47 6.98
C TRP A 225 1.07 2.53 6.83
N ALA A 226 -0.20 2.16 6.93
CA ALA A 226 -1.32 3.10 6.82
C ALA A 226 -1.27 4.19 7.91
N ILE A 227 -0.98 3.80 9.16
CA ILE A 227 -0.86 4.73 10.29
C ILE A 227 0.34 5.66 10.08
N LEU A 228 1.53 5.12 9.80
CA LEU A 228 2.75 5.90 9.65
C LEU A 228 2.65 6.88 8.47
N VAL A 229 2.15 6.44 7.32
CA VAL A 229 1.95 7.32 6.16
C VAL A 229 0.87 8.36 6.45
N GLY A 230 -0.21 7.99 7.16
CA GLY A 230 -1.23 8.95 7.59
C GLY A 230 -0.67 10.04 8.51
N LEU A 231 0.10 9.64 9.52
CA LEU A 231 0.73 10.57 10.46
C LEU A 231 1.72 11.50 9.77
N ILE A 232 2.59 10.99 8.89
CA ILE A 232 3.58 11.82 8.21
C ILE A 232 2.93 12.77 7.20
N PHE A 233 1.87 12.32 6.52
CA PHE A 233 1.07 13.15 5.62
C PHE A 233 0.38 14.28 6.38
N ILE A 234 -0.37 13.98 7.45
CA ILE A 234 -1.13 14.98 8.21
C ILE A 234 -0.19 16.01 8.84
N SER A 235 0.88 15.55 9.49
CA SER A 235 1.87 16.44 10.10
C SER A 235 2.62 17.29 9.07
N GLY A 236 2.99 16.72 7.92
CA GLY A 236 3.62 17.44 6.80
C GLY A 236 2.68 18.47 6.17
N LEU A 237 1.39 18.14 6.09
CA LEU A 237 0.35 19.04 5.62
C LEU A 237 0.24 20.26 6.55
N VAL A 238 0.15 20.07 7.87
CA VAL A 238 0.11 21.18 8.84
C VAL A 238 1.35 22.08 8.71
N LYS A 239 2.55 21.49 8.58
CA LYS A 239 3.82 22.24 8.40
C LYS A 239 3.84 23.06 7.10
N THR A 240 3.14 22.61 6.07
CA THR A 240 3.05 23.26 4.75
C THR A 240 1.94 24.31 4.72
N LEU A 241 0.76 24.03 5.29
CA LEU A 241 -0.39 24.94 5.29
C LEU A 241 -0.13 26.22 6.08
N ARG A 242 0.81 26.23 7.03
CA ARG A 242 1.21 27.45 7.77
C ARG A 242 1.68 28.59 6.87
N TYR A 243 2.09 28.30 5.63
CA TYR A 243 2.50 29.30 4.65
C TYR A 243 1.34 29.91 3.88
N ALA A 244 0.15 29.30 3.93
CA ALA A 244 -1.07 29.78 3.29
C ALA A 244 -2.14 30.24 4.30
N TRP A 245 -2.09 29.74 5.55
CA TRP A 245 -3.02 30.07 6.62
C TRP A 245 -2.29 30.38 7.93
N PRO A 246 -2.86 31.25 8.79
CA PRO A 246 -2.31 31.57 10.11
C PRO A 246 -2.54 30.41 11.10
N ILE A 247 -1.80 29.31 10.93
CA ILE A 247 -1.86 28.14 11.81
C ILE A 247 -1.14 28.45 13.14
N PRO A 248 -1.75 28.15 14.32
CA PRO A 248 -1.12 28.39 15.61
C PRO A 248 0.27 27.76 15.74
N THR A 249 1.22 28.49 16.31
CA THR A 249 2.63 28.06 16.46
C THR A 249 2.76 26.76 17.26
N THR A 250 1.96 26.58 18.31
CA THR A 250 1.90 25.34 19.09
C THR A 250 1.52 24.14 18.23
N LEU A 251 0.54 24.30 17.33
CA LEU A 251 0.10 23.22 16.44
C LEU A 251 1.18 22.88 15.40
N VAL A 252 1.85 23.88 14.83
CA VAL A 252 3.01 23.67 13.93
C VAL A 252 4.16 22.99 14.66
N GLY A 253 4.43 23.38 15.91
CA GLY A 253 5.46 22.77 16.75
C GLY A 253 5.18 21.29 17.02
N THR A 254 3.96 20.96 17.46
CA THR A 254 3.52 19.57 17.65
C THR A 254 3.58 18.77 16.36
N ALA A 255 3.11 19.34 15.25
CA ALA A 255 3.20 18.70 13.94
C ALA A 255 4.65 18.44 13.53
N THR A 256 5.58 19.35 13.85
CA THR A 256 7.01 19.15 13.58
C THR A 256 7.56 17.96 14.37
N TRP A 257 7.31 17.89 15.67
CA TRP A 257 7.70 16.74 16.50
C TRP A 257 7.13 15.42 16.00
N VAL A 258 5.81 15.39 15.74
CA VAL A 258 5.15 14.19 15.21
C VAL A 258 5.74 13.79 13.87
N HIS A 259 5.97 14.74 12.96
CA HIS A 259 6.53 14.46 11.64
C HIS A 259 7.93 13.83 11.74
N ASP A 260 8.79 14.41 12.57
CA ASP A 260 10.19 13.98 12.68
C ASP A 260 10.29 12.61 13.37
N LEU A 261 9.51 12.37 14.43
CA LEU A 261 9.40 11.05 15.06
C LEU A 261 8.79 10.00 14.11
N THR A 262 7.79 10.41 13.31
CA THR A 262 7.20 9.51 12.31
C THR A 262 8.19 9.19 11.20
N ALA A 263 9.06 10.12 10.80
CA ALA A 263 10.11 9.84 9.82
C ALA A 263 11.10 8.78 10.32
N ILE A 264 11.49 8.84 11.60
CA ILE A 264 12.30 7.78 12.25
C ILE A 264 11.54 6.45 12.26
N ALA A 265 10.27 6.45 12.64
CA ALA A 265 9.44 5.25 12.66
C ALA A 265 9.27 4.65 11.26
N VAL A 266 9.09 5.48 10.22
CA VAL A 266 9.04 5.06 8.81
C VAL A 266 10.37 4.44 8.38
N LEU A 267 11.52 5.02 8.77
CA LEU A 267 12.83 4.45 8.46
C LEU A 267 12.99 3.06 9.08
N ILE A 268 12.69 2.91 10.38
CA ILE A 268 12.75 1.62 11.07
C ILE A 268 11.80 0.62 10.41
N TRP A 269 10.58 1.06 10.10
CA TRP A 269 9.57 0.20 9.50
C TRP A 269 9.91 -0.19 8.05
N LEU A 270 10.55 0.68 7.29
CA LEU A 270 11.06 0.36 5.95
C LEU A 270 12.08 -0.77 6.01
N VAL A 271 13.00 -0.73 6.98
CA VAL A 271 13.95 -1.83 7.22
C VAL A 271 13.19 -3.11 7.61
N ALA A 272 12.25 -3.03 8.54
CA ALA A 272 11.43 -4.17 8.96
C ALA A 272 10.53 -4.73 7.84
N HIS A 273 10.16 -3.92 6.86
CA HIS A 273 9.38 -4.32 5.69
C HIS A 273 10.24 -5.04 4.65
N ILE A 274 11.46 -4.55 4.39
CA ILE A 274 12.37 -5.14 3.40
C ILE A 274 13.02 -6.41 3.94
N ALA A 275 13.44 -6.41 5.21
CA ALA A 275 14.24 -7.49 5.80
C ALA A 275 13.62 -8.90 5.65
N PRO A 276 12.32 -9.15 5.90
CA PRO A 276 11.73 -10.47 5.72
C PRO A 276 11.73 -10.95 4.26
N THR A 277 11.80 -10.04 3.29
CA THR A 277 11.79 -10.39 1.86
C THR A 277 13.19 -10.52 1.27
N THR A 278 14.20 -9.92 1.90
CA THR A 278 15.60 -10.02 1.45
C THR A 278 16.39 -11.07 2.21
N LEU A 279 16.20 -11.17 3.53
CA LEU A 279 16.96 -12.06 4.41
C LEU A 279 16.40 -13.49 4.48
N VAL A 280 15.15 -13.70 4.05
CA VAL A 280 14.48 -15.00 4.13
C VAL A 280 14.33 -15.59 2.72
N PRO A 281 15.13 -16.60 2.34
CA PRO A 281 15.10 -17.17 0.99
C PRO A 281 13.73 -17.70 0.56
N ARG A 282 12.97 -18.22 1.53
CA ARG A 282 11.58 -18.65 1.32
C ARG A 282 10.69 -17.52 0.76
N ASN A 283 10.95 -16.26 1.09
CA ASN A 283 10.12 -15.13 0.68
C ASN A 283 10.60 -14.47 -0.63
N TRP A 284 11.73 -14.89 -1.20
CA TRP A 284 12.27 -14.32 -2.45
C TRP A 284 11.29 -14.38 -3.64
N PRO A 285 10.46 -15.42 -3.81
CA PRO A 285 9.43 -15.41 -4.85
C PRO A 285 8.42 -14.26 -4.69
N LEU A 286 8.12 -13.83 -3.46
CA LEU A 286 7.28 -12.66 -3.19
C LEU A 286 7.99 -11.37 -3.59
N LEU A 287 9.27 -11.22 -3.25
CA LEU A 287 10.08 -10.07 -3.68
C LEU A 287 10.14 -9.97 -5.21
N LYS A 288 10.42 -11.08 -5.90
CA LYS A 288 10.43 -11.13 -7.37
C LYS A 288 9.08 -10.72 -7.96
N SER A 289 7.98 -11.07 -7.30
CA SER A 289 6.63 -10.71 -7.75
C SER A 289 6.36 -9.20 -7.70
N MET A 290 7.11 -8.43 -6.91
CA MET A 290 7.08 -6.95 -6.95
C MET A 290 7.68 -6.36 -8.23
N PHE A 291 8.32 -7.16 -9.07
CA PHE A 291 8.83 -6.72 -10.37
C PHE A 291 8.10 -7.42 -11.53
N THR A 292 7.75 -8.70 -11.33
CA THR A 292 7.17 -9.54 -12.39
C THR A 292 5.66 -9.68 -12.32
N THR A 293 5.02 -9.26 -11.22
CA THR A 293 3.60 -9.49 -10.86
C THR A 293 3.18 -10.94 -10.64
N ARG A 294 4.10 -11.91 -10.77
CA ARG A 294 3.80 -13.34 -10.85
C ARG A 294 4.57 -14.15 -9.83
N VAL A 295 4.00 -15.29 -9.43
CA VAL A 295 4.63 -16.33 -8.61
C VAL A 295 4.39 -17.70 -9.23
N SER A 296 5.31 -18.65 -9.04
CA SER A 296 5.15 -20.03 -9.54
C SER A 296 4.02 -20.76 -8.80
N LEU A 297 3.30 -21.63 -9.50
CA LEU A 297 2.21 -22.42 -8.91
C LEU A 297 2.68 -23.30 -7.75
N ASP A 298 3.87 -23.91 -7.85
CA ASP A 298 4.41 -24.78 -6.80
C ASP A 298 4.71 -24.02 -5.51
N TYR A 299 5.19 -22.78 -5.63
CA TYR A 299 5.34 -21.87 -4.50
C TYR A 299 3.99 -21.60 -3.82
N VAL A 300 2.94 -21.35 -4.61
CA VAL A 300 1.58 -21.11 -4.08
C VAL A 300 1.05 -22.35 -3.36
N LYS A 301 1.21 -23.55 -3.94
CA LYS A 301 0.83 -24.82 -3.31
C LYS A 301 1.55 -25.02 -1.97
N ALA A 302 2.85 -24.74 -1.92
CA ALA A 302 3.68 -24.98 -0.74
C ALA A 302 3.46 -23.97 0.40
N HIS A 303 3.15 -22.71 0.06
CA HIS A 303 3.18 -21.61 1.04
C HIS A 303 1.87 -20.83 1.20
N HIS A 304 0.91 -21.00 0.27
CA HIS A 304 -0.39 -20.35 0.30
C HIS A 304 -1.52 -21.35 -0.04
N PRO A 305 -1.71 -22.43 0.75
CA PRO A 305 -2.63 -23.52 0.42
C PRO A 305 -4.10 -23.07 0.32
N ALA A 306 -4.54 -22.09 1.11
CA ALA A 306 -5.90 -21.57 1.02
C ALA A 306 -6.10 -20.83 -0.31
N TRP A 307 -5.09 -20.07 -0.73
CA TRP A 307 -5.12 -19.37 -2.02
C TRP A 307 -5.08 -20.35 -3.19
N TYR A 308 -4.27 -21.41 -3.11
CA TYR A 308 -4.24 -22.45 -4.13
C TYR A 308 -5.62 -23.09 -4.34
N ARG A 309 -6.31 -23.46 -3.25
CA ARG A 309 -7.66 -24.03 -3.34
C ARG A 309 -8.66 -23.06 -3.95
N GLN A 310 -8.59 -21.77 -3.59
CA GLN A 310 -9.42 -20.74 -4.20
C GLN A 310 -9.20 -20.67 -5.72
N LEU A 311 -7.95 -20.63 -6.18
CA LEU A 311 -7.63 -20.58 -7.61
C LEU A 311 -8.15 -21.82 -8.36
N ALA A 312 -8.02 -23.00 -7.76
CA ALA A 312 -8.52 -24.24 -8.36
C ALA A 312 -10.05 -24.23 -8.50
N SER A 313 -10.77 -23.74 -7.49
CA SER A 313 -12.23 -23.58 -7.55
C SER A 313 -12.69 -22.55 -8.59
N ASP A 314 -11.98 -21.43 -8.70
CA ASP A 314 -12.26 -20.37 -9.67
C ASP A 314 -12.04 -20.87 -11.12
N GLU A 315 -11.01 -21.70 -11.34
CA GLU A 315 -10.74 -22.32 -12.63
C GLU A 315 -11.83 -23.33 -13.03
N GLN A 316 -12.27 -24.18 -12.11
CA GLN A 316 -13.36 -25.12 -12.35
C GLN A 316 -14.66 -24.40 -12.71
N THR A 317 -14.98 -23.33 -11.98
CA THR A 317 -16.16 -22.48 -12.25
C THR A 317 -16.07 -21.80 -13.61
N THR A 318 -14.89 -21.32 -13.99
CA THR A 318 -14.67 -20.69 -15.30
C THR A 318 -14.80 -21.69 -16.45
N ARG A 319 -14.30 -22.92 -16.27
CA ARG A 319 -14.41 -23.99 -17.27
C ARG A 319 -15.85 -24.47 -17.44
N SER A 320 -16.63 -24.59 -16.36
CA SER A 320 -18.04 -25.01 -16.44
C SER A 320 -18.94 -23.96 -17.10
N PHE A 321 -18.59 -22.67 -17.00
CA PHE A 321 -19.33 -21.57 -17.64
C PHE A 321 -18.94 -21.32 -19.10
N ARG A 322 -17.87 -21.96 -19.61
CA ARG A 322 -17.48 -21.86 -21.03
C ARG A 322 -18.25 -22.95 -21.78
N PRO A 323 -19.32 -22.63 -22.56
CA PRO A 323 -19.98 -23.65 -23.37
C PRO A 323 -18.94 -24.23 -24.32
N ALA A 324 -18.99 -25.55 -24.54
CA ALA A 324 -18.09 -26.29 -25.42
C ALA A 324 -18.19 -25.77 -26.86
N GLN A 325 -17.52 -24.67 -27.16
CA GLN A 325 -17.28 -24.26 -28.53
C GLN A 325 -16.13 -25.10 -29.07
N GLY A 326 -16.47 -26.16 -29.81
CA GLY A 326 -15.54 -26.86 -30.68
C GLY A 326 -15.44 -28.36 -30.48
N LEU A 327 -16.55 -29.11 -30.71
CA LEU A 327 -16.49 -30.51 -31.14
C LEU A 327 -17.59 -30.86 -32.18
N GLU A 328 -18.10 -29.87 -32.91
CA GLU A 328 -18.93 -30.10 -34.09
C GLU A 328 -18.26 -29.49 -35.32
N SER A 329 -17.27 -30.21 -35.86
CA SER A 329 -16.92 -30.06 -37.27
C SER A 329 -16.82 -31.45 -37.90
N VAL A 330 -17.94 -31.85 -38.49
CA VAL A 330 -18.04 -32.57 -39.77
C VAL A 330 -17.36 -33.95 -39.83
N SER A 331 -18.16 -34.98 -39.64
CA SER A 331 -18.07 -36.20 -40.44
C SER A 331 -19.44 -36.48 -41.06
N GLN A 332 -19.69 -35.94 -42.25
CA GLN A 332 -20.76 -36.46 -43.11
C GLN A 332 -20.18 -37.58 -43.98
N PRO A 333 -20.80 -38.76 -44.03
CA PRO A 333 -20.42 -39.80 -44.97
C PRO A 333 -20.97 -39.43 -46.35
N THR A 334 -20.11 -39.34 -47.35
CA THR A 334 -20.54 -39.27 -48.75
C THR A 334 -21.05 -40.65 -49.17
N SER A 335 -22.37 -40.78 -49.30
CA SER A 335 -23.01 -41.81 -50.11
C SER A 335 -23.38 -41.21 -51.47
N ASP A 336 -23.05 -41.98 -52.50
CA ASP A 336 -23.39 -41.88 -53.93
C ASP A 336 -22.59 -40.93 -54.82
#